data_AF-A0A514ZAG9-F1
#
_entry.id   AF-A0A514ZAG9-F1
#
_cell.length_a   1.000
_cell.length_b   1.000
_cell.length_c   1.000
_cell.angle_alpha   90.00
_cell.angle_beta   90.00
_cell.angle_gamma   90.00
#
_symmetry.space_group_name_H-M   'P 1'
#
loop_
_entity.id
_entity.type
_entity.pdbx_description
1 polymer ?
#
loop_
_entity_poly.entity_id
_entity_poly.type
_entity_poly.pdbx_seq_one_letter_code
_entity_poly.pdbx_strand_id
1 'polypeptide(L)'
;MTNKIKLVALDLDGTLLNSSKEISRENIEAIDAARDKGVDVVLTTGRPLIAIQPFLKRLNMLDFDDYSVTFNGGLVQRNTGQILSKKSFSYEEIEEIKTLTSRLDIPCDILSEEKVFVTKSARVSEYETLNKLLTFIKMDFNDVPREVVYNKIVSCTEREFLDESLKQIPAEFFSRFEIFKTQAKLLEFMPKGINKAYGLTQLIGQLDLQPENVMAMGDEANDLSMIAWAGYGVAMGNAVDSVKEQANIISSLTNDQNAVADMIEKYVL
;
A
#
# COMPACT_ATOMS: atom_id res chain seq x y z
N MET A 1 -31.33 2.96 10.29
CA MET A 1 -30.49 1.74 10.28
C MET A 1 -29.06 2.24 10.27
N THR A 2 -28.36 2.18 11.40
CA THR A 2 -26.92 2.50 11.45
C THR A 2 -26.19 1.40 10.70
N ASN A 3 -25.51 1.74 9.60
CA ASN A 3 -24.73 0.76 8.85
C ASN A 3 -23.62 0.24 9.77
N LYS A 4 -23.69 -1.05 10.11
CA LYS A 4 -22.71 -1.70 11.00
C LYS A 4 -21.39 -1.86 10.23
N ILE A 5 -20.27 -1.55 10.89
CA ILE A 5 -18.92 -1.83 10.37
C ILE A 5 -18.77 -3.35 10.21
N LYS A 6 -18.33 -3.77 9.03
CA LYS A 6 -18.09 -5.17 8.65
C LYS A 6 -16.65 -5.43 8.20
N LEU A 7 -15.93 -4.37 7.86
CA LEU A 7 -14.52 -4.46 7.48
C LEU A 7 -13.74 -3.30 8.09
N VAL A 8 -12.57 -3.59 8.66
CA VAL A 8 -11.57 -2.63 9.13
C VAL A 8 -10.33 -2.73 8.23
N ALA A 9 -10.10 -1.68 7.45
CA ALA A 9 -8.92 -1.53 6.60
C ALA A 9 -7.85 -0.71 7.34
N LEU A 10 -6.66 -1.28 7.49
CA LEU A 10 -5.56 -0.68 8.27
C LEU A 10 -4.36 -0.40 7.36
N ASP A 11 -3.89 0.84 7.32
CA ASP A 11 -2.49 1.07 6.94
C ASP A 11 -1.52 0.47 7.98
N LEU A 12 -0.28 0.24 7.56
CA LEU A 12 0.80 -0.24 8.41
C LEU A 12 1.64 0.87 9.03
N ASP A 13 2.35 1.64 8.22
CA ASP A 13 3.47 2.45 8.66
C ASP A 13 2.98 3.80 9.17
N GLY A 14 2.98 4.02 10.50
CA GLY A 14 2.41 5.24 11.07
C GLY A 14 0.94 5.08 11.47
N THR A 15 0.37 3.89 11.24
CA THR A 15 -0.99 3.53 11.63
C THR A 15 -1.01 2.32 12.57
N LEU A 16 -0.88 1.09 12.04
CA LEU A 16 -0.87 -0.13 12.88
C LEU A 16 0.46 -0.35 13.59
N LEU A 17 1.57 -0.01 12.92
CA LEU A 17 2.92 -0.12 13.45
C LEU A 17 3.29 1.13 14.25
N ASN A 18 3.85 0.91 15.43
CA ASN A 18 4.46 1.97 16.23
C ASN A 18 5.80 2.44 15.62
N SER A 19 6.43 3.43 16.25
CA SER A 19 7.72 3.99 15.82
C SER A 19 8.86 2.95 15.81
N SER A 20 8.74 1.87 16.57
CA SER A 20 9.67 0.72 16.58
C SER A 20 9.37 -0.33 15.51
N LYS A 21 8.38 -0.09 14.63
CA LYS A 21 7.89 -1.04 13.61
C LYS A 21 7.31 -2.34 14.19
N GLU A 22 6.72 -2.24 15.38
CA GLU A 22 6.06 -3.33 16.07
C GLU A 22 4.54 -3.10 16.16
N ILE A 23 3.78 -4.19 16.29
CA ILE A 23 2.35 -4.14 16.60
C ILE A 23 2.20 -4.33 18.11
N SER A 24 1.56 -3.37 18.78
CA SER A 24 1.32 -3.45 20.22
C SER A 24 0.36 -4.58 20.58
N ARG A 25 0.42 -5.02 21.84
CA ARG A 25 -0.48 -6.05 22.35
C ARG A 25 -1.94 -5.59 22.28
N GLU A 26 -2.19 -4.33 22.59
CA GLU A 26 -3.51 -3.71 22.58
C GLU A 26 -4.12 -3.72 21.17
N ASN A 27 -3.34 -3.39 20.15
CA ASN A 27 -3.80 -3.44 18.76
C ASN A 27 -4.11 -4.90 18.33
N ILE A 28 -3.29 -5.87 18.73
CA ILE A 28 -3.53 -7.30 18.45
C ILE A 28 -4.84 -7.74 19.10
N GLU A 29 -5.02 -7.46 20.40
CA GLU A 29 -6.21 -7.86 21.15
C GLU A 29 -7.50 -7.26 20.58
N ALA A 30 -7.47 -5.98 20.19
CA ALA A 30 -8.62 -5.33 19.55
C ALA A 30 -8.93 -5.91 18.16
N ILE A 31 -7.91 -6.20 17.35
CA ILE A 31 -8.08 -6.84 16.04
C ILE A 31 -8.71 -8.23 16.20
N ASP A 32 -8.20 -9.04 17.13
CA ASP A 32 -8.74 -10.37 17.41
C ASP A 32 -10.21 -10.26 17.88
N ALA A 33 -10.52 -9.32 18.78
CA ALA A 33 -11.89 -9.10 19.26
C ALA A 33 -12.86 -8.63 18.16
N ALA A 34 -12.39 -7.82 17.20
CA ALA A 34 -13.18 -7.45 16.03
C ALA A 34 -13.46 -8.66 15.13
N ARG A 35 -12.44 -9.47 14.86
CA ARG A 35 -12.55 -10.70 14.06
C ARG A 35 -13.49 -11.71 14.70
N ASP A 36 -13.44 -11.88 16.02
CA ASP A 36 -14.37 -12.74 16.77
C ASP A 36 -15.85 -12.31 16.64
N LYS A 37 -16.11 -11.02 16.33
CA LYS A 37 -17.46 -10.50 16.02
C LYS A 37 -17.85 -10.64 14.55
N GLY A 38 -17.03 -11.30 13.74
CA GLY A 38 -17.23 -11.50 12.30
C GLY A 38 -17.01 -10.23 11.49
N VAL A 39 -16.06 -9.39 11.91
CA VAL A 39 -15.59 -8.21 11.17
C VAL A 39 -14.28 -8.58 10.48
N ASP A 40 -14.22 -8.41 9.17
CA ASP A 40 -12.98 -8.64 8.42
C ASP A 40 -11.96 -7.56 8.78
N VAL A 41 -10.70 -7.95 9.03
CA VAL A 41 -9.60 -7.00 9.22
C VAL A 41 -8.63 -7.18 8.06
N VAL A 42 -8.26 -6.08 7.40
CA VAL A 42 -7.51 -6.12 6.14
C VAL A 42 -6.34 -5.14 6.20
N LEU A 43 -5.12 -5.65 5.98
CA LEU A 43 -3.95 -4.80 5.82
C LEU A 43 -3.97 -4.16 4.43
N THR A 44 -3.84 -2.83 4.37
CA THR A 44 -3.90 -2.03 3.14
C THR A 44 -2.63 -1.19 3.00
N THR A 45 -1.70 -1.61 2.14
CA THR A 45 -0.31 -1.11 2.16
C THR A 45 0.34 -1.01 0.79
N GLY A 46 1.38 -0.17 0.67
CA GLY A 46 2.27 -0.10 -0.49
C GLY A 46 3.23 -1.28 -0.64
N ARG A 47 3.36 -2.10 0.40
CA ARG A 47 4.28 -3.25 0.47
C ARG A 47 3.74 -4.48 -0.30
N PRO A 48 4.61 -5.35 -0.84
CA PRO A 48 4.22 -6.66 -1.36
C PRO A 48 3.84 -7.63 -0.22
N LEU A 49 3.10 -8.71 -0.53
CA LEU A 49 2.61 -9.67 0.47
C LEU A 49 3.73 -10.28 1.31
N ILE A 50 4.83 -10.71 0.68
CA ILE A 50 5.98 -11.31 1.35
C ILE A 50 6.57 -10.37 2.42
N ALA A 51 6.50 -9.05 2.20
CA ALA A 51 7.01 -8.04 3.12
C ALA A 51 6.12 -7.80 4.35
N ILE A 52 4.88 -8.30 4.33
CA ILE A 52 3.93 -8.16 5.43
C ILE A 52 3.59 -9.49 6.10
N GLN A 53 4.09 -10.61 5.57
CA GLN A 53 3.92 -11.94 6.18
C GLN A 53 4.30 -11.99 7.68
N PRO A 54 5.40 -11.36 8.15
CA PRO A 54 5.69 -11.36 9.60
C PRO A 54 4.58 -10.73 10.45
N PHE A 55 3.93 -9.68 9.93
CA PHE A 55 2.81 -9.00 10.60
C PHE A 55 1.54 -9.84 10.54
N LEU A 56 1.23 -10.41 9.38
CA LEU A 56 0.10 -11.33 9.21
C LEU A 56 0.20 -12.53 10.15
N LYS A 57 1.40 -13.11 10.30
CA LYS A 57 1.65 -14.19 11.27
C LYS A 57 1.44 -13.72 12.71
N ARG A 58 1.86 -12.50 13.04
CA ARG A 58 1.71 -11.93 14.39
C ARG A 58 0.24 -11.67 14.74
N LEU A 59 -0.59 -11.36 13.74
CA LEU A 59 -2.03 -11.11 13.86
C LEU A 59 -2.90 -12.38 13.70
N ASN A 60 -2.29 -13.56 13.50
CA ASN A 60 -3.01 -14.79 13.16
C ASN A 60 -3.96 -14.61 11.95
N MET A 61 -3.49 -13.90 10.92
CA MET A 61 -4.23 -13.57 9.70
C MET A 61 -3.68 -14.32 8.48
N LEU A 62 -3.49 -15.64 8.62
CA LEU A 62 -2.95 -16.50 7.55
C LEU A 62 -3.95 -17.59 7.12
N ASP A 63 -5.19 -17.50 7.57
CA ASP A 63 -6.24 -18.43 7.17
C ASP A 63 -6.73 -18.09 5.76
N PHE A 64 -7.51 -19.01 5.18
CA PHE A 64 -7.98 -18.87 3.81
C PHE A 64 -8.78 -17.58 3.61
N ASP A 65 -9.62 -17.22 4.57
CA ASP A 65 -10.52 -16.06 4.50
C ASP A 65 -9.89 -14.74 4.98
N ASP A 66 -8.57 -14.71 5.21
CA ASP A 66 -7.88 -13.45 5.47
C ASP A 66 -7.38 -12.81 4.17
N TYR A 67 -7.57 -11.50 4.04
CA TYR A 67 -7.24 -10.74 2.84
C TYR A 67 -6.23 -9.63 3.12
N SER A 68 -5.52 -9.21 2.07
CA SER A 68 -4.68 -8.02 2.07
C SER A 68 -4.83 -7.26 0.76
N VAL A 69 -4.77 -5.94 0.87
CA VAL A 69 -4.64 -5.01 -0.25
C VAL A 69 -3.19 -4.50 -0.27
N THR A 70 -2.45 -4.90 -1.29
CA THR A 70 -1.01 -4.65 -1.42
C THR A 70 -0.70 -3.76 -2.61
N PHE A 71 0.54 -3.28 -2.71
CA PHE A 71 0.97 -2.36 -3.77
C PHE A 71 0.03 -1.14 -3.92
N ASN A 72 -0.35 -0.50 -2.80
CA ASN A 72 -1.23 0.67 -2.77
C ASN A 72 -2.58 0.43 -3.47
N GLY A 73 -3.10 -0.80 -3.48
CA GLY A 73 -4.35 -1.15 -4.15
C GLY A 73 -4.18 -1.82 -5.51
N GLY A 74 -2.95 -1.97 -6.01
CA GLY A 74 -2.67 -2.64 -7.28
C GLY A 74 -2.91 -4.14 -7.26
N LEU A 75 -2.93 -4.76 -6.08
CA LEU A 75 -3.13 -6.20 -5.92
C LEU A 75 -3.99 -6.50 -4.68
N VAL A 76 -5.12 -7.17 -4.90
CA VAL A 76 -6.02 -7.69 -3.87
C VAL A 76 -5.91 -9.20 -3.86
N GLN A 77 -5.61 -9.77 -2.70
CA GLN A 77 -5.31 -11.19 -2.58
C GLN A 77 -5.68 -11.72 -1.20
N ARG A 78 -5.88 -13.04 -1.13
CA ARG A 78 -5.87 -13.76 0.14
C ARG A 78 -4.44 -13.76 0.69
N ASN A 79 -4.32 -13.85 2.00
CA ASN A 79 -3.02 -13.89 2.69
C ASN A 79 -2.25 -15.19 2.41
N THR A 80 -2.93 -16.19 1.85
CA THR A 80 -2.35 -17.41 1.27
C THR A 80 -1.70 -17.22 -0.11
N GLY A 81 -1.81 -16.04 -0.71
CA GLY A 81 -1.24 -15.68 -2.02
C GLY A 81 -2.20 -15.82 -3.20
N GLN A 82 -3.44 -16.27 -3.00
CA GLN A 82 -4.43 -16.31 -4.08
C GLN A 82 -4.82 -14.89 -4.49
N ILE A 83 -4.52 -14.50 -5.73
CA ILE A 83 -4.89 -13.21 -6.29
C ILE A 83 -6.40 -13.19 -6.60
N LEU A 84 -7.10 -12.19 -6.10
CA LEU A 84 -8.53 -11.95 -6.34
C LEU A 84 -8.76 -10.85 -7.38
N SER A 85 -7.96 -9.79 -7.33
CA SER A 85 -7.97 -8.71 -8.31
C SER A 85 -6.57 -8.13 -8.45
N LYS A 86 -6.24 -7.70 -9.67
CA LYS A 86 -4.94 -7.10 -9.96
C LYS A 86 -5.08 -6.04 -11.04
N LYS A 87 -4.28 -4.99 -10.92
CA LYS A 87 -3.99 -4.09 -12.03
C LYS A 87 -2.49 -4.07 -12.25
N SER A 88 -2.10 -4.27 -13.49
CA SER A 88 -0.72 -4.34 -13.92
C SER A 88 -0.48 -3.38 -15.06
N PHE A 89 0.78 -3.05 -15.26
CA PHE A 89 1.23 -2.44 -16.50
C PHE A 89 1.11 -3.44 -17.65
N SER A 90 0.81 -2.92 -18.83
CA SER A 90 1.22 -3.54 -20.09
C SER A 90 2.73 -3.45 -20.25
N TYR A 91 3.32 -4.33 -21.07
CA TYR A 91 4.77 -4.30 -21.27
C TYR A 91 5.21 -3.00 -21.96
N GLU A 92 4.37 -2.47 -22.84
CA GLU A 92 4.57 -1.20 -23.54
C GLU A 92 4.67 -0.04 -22.54
N GLU A 93 3.80 0.01 -21.53
CA GLU A 93 3.88 1.01 -20.47
C GLU A 93 5.18 0.90 -19.65
N ILE A 94 5.66 -0.31 -19.39
CA ILE A 94 6.94 -0.53 -18.71
C ILE A 94 8.09 -0.01 -19.57
N GLU A 95 8.08 -0.27 -20.88
CA GLU A 95 9.09 0.21 -21.83
C GLU A 95 9.12 1.74 -21.91
N GLU A 96 7.95 2.37 -21.91
CA GLU A 96 7.84 3.83 -21.87
C GLU A 96 8.39 4.41 -20.57
N ILE A 97 8.03 3.83 -19.41
CA ILE A 97 8.56 4.25 -18.11
C ILE A 97 10.07 4.03 -18.08
N LYS A 98 10.57 2.90 -18.59
CA LYS A 98 12.01 2.63 -18.67
C LYS A 98 12.73 3.66 -19.54
N THR A 99 12.13 4.05 -20.65
CA THR A 99 12.68 5.08 -21.54
C THR A 99 12.75 6.44 -20.83
N LEU A 100 11.67 6.82 -20.13
CA LEU A 100 11.62 8.03 -19.32
C LEU A 100 12.69 8.01 -18.22
N THR A 101 12.75 6.95 -17.41
CA THR A 101 13.68 6.85 -16.28
C THR A 101 15.12 6.85 -16.76
N SER A 102 15.42 6.20 -17.90
CA SER A 102 16.77 6.19 -18.47
C SER A 102 17.19 7.57 -18.98
N ARG A 103 16.28 8.34 -19.57
CA ARG A 103 16.54 9.73 -20.00
C ARG A 103 16.82 10.66 -18.81
N LEU A 104 16.19 10.39 -17.67
CA LEU A 104 16.31 11.21 -16.45
C LEU A 104 17.35 10.64 -15.47
N ASP A 105 18.12 9.61 -15.84
CA ASP A 105 19.07 8.89 -14.97
C ASP A 105 18.46 8.35 -13.66
N ILE A 106 17.15 8.09 -13.66
CA ILE A 106 16.43 7.49 -12.54
C ILE A 106 16.60 5.95 -12.62
N PRO A 107 16.96 5.26 -11.52
CA PRO A 107 16.95 3.79 -11.48
C PRO A 107 15.56 3.22 -11.75
N CYS A 108 15.47 2.03 -12.35
CA CYS A 108 14.18 1.42 -12.68
C CYS A 108 14.17 -0.05 -12.24
N ASP A 109 13.53 -0.27 -11.10
CA ASP A 109 13.30 -1.59 -10.52
C ASP A 109 11.85 -1.99 -10.78
N ILE A 110 11.64 -3.08 -11.52
CA ILE A 110 10.31 -3.51 -11.97
C ILE A 110 9.86 -4.66 -11.06
N LEU A 111 8.71 -4.51 -10.41
CA LEU A 111 8.24 -5.45 -9.38
C LEU A 111 7.13 -6.35 -9.92
N SER A 112 7.26 -7.65 -9.61
CA SER A 112 6.25 -8.69 -9.82
C SER A 112 6.22 -9.55 -8.56
N GLU A 113 5.14 -9.47 -7.78
CA GLU A 113 4.98 -10.23 -6.53
C GLU A 113 6.19 -10.07 -5.59
N GLU A 114 6.97 -11.14 -5.35
CA GLU A 114 8.17 -11.15 -4.51
C GLU A 114 9.47 -10.86 -5.26
N LYS A 115 9.42 -10.72 -6.59
CA LYS A 115 10.58 -10.50 -7.46
C LYS A 115 10.73 -9.03 -7.82
N VAL A 116 11.96 -8.57 -7.81
CA VAL A 116 12.37 -7.24 -8.26
C VAL A 116 13.39 -7.40 -9.37
N PHE A 117 13.02 -7.01 -10.58
CA PHE A 117 13.91 -6.99 -11.73
C PHE A 117 14.65 -5.65 -11.76
N VAL A 118 15.90 -5.67 -11.33
CA VAL A 118 16.77 -4.49 -11.25
C VAL A 118 17.40 -4.29 -12.62
N THR A 119 16.87 -3.33 -13.37
CA THR A 119 17.37 -3.05 -14.73
C THR A 119 18.58 -2.13 -14.68
N LYS A 120 19.51 -2.28 -15.64
CA LYS A 120 20.67 -1.39 -15.73
C LYS A 120 20.25 0.08 -15.85
N SER A 121 20.88 0.94 -15.08
CA SER A 121 20.68 2.40 -15.07
C SER A 121 21.99 3.11 -14.71
N ALA A 122 22.08 4.41 -15.02
CA ALA A 122 23.27 5.21 -14.70
C ALA A 122 23.50 5.32 -13.17
N ARG A 123 22.41 5.43 -12.40
CA ARG A 123 22.40 5.33 -10.94
C ARG A 123 21.99 3.94 -10.48
N VAL A 124 22.56 3.47 -9.39
CA VAL A 124 22.19 2.19 -8.76
C VAL A 124 21.01 2.44 -7.82
N SER A 125 19.99 1.59 -7.87
CA SER A 125 18.92 1.68 -6.88
C SER A 125 19.33 1.12 -5.52
N GLU A 126 18.98 1.83 -4.46
CA GLU A 126 19.13 1.41 -3.06
C GLU A 126 17.98 0.50 -2.59
N TYR A 127 17.02 0.12 -3.45
CA TYR A 127 15.79 -0.57 -3.02
C TYR A 127 16.06 -1.94 -2.38
N GLU A 128 17.11 -2.63 -2.84
CA GLU A 128 17.61 -3.89 -2.26
C GLU A 128 17.94 -3.78 -0.76
N THR A 129 18.27 -2.58 -0.28
CA THR A 129 18.57 -2.34 1.14
C THR A 129 17.33 -2.21 2.02
N LEU A 130 16.17 -1.89 1.42
CA LEU A 130 14.93 -1.61 2.15
C LEU A 130 14.13 -2.87 2.47
N ASN A 131 14.26 -3.93 1.67
CA ASN A 131 13.49 -5.15 1.89
C ASN A 131 14.27 -6.42 1.51
N LYS A 132 14.89 -7.03 2.50
CA LYS A 132 15.67 -8.27 2.35
C LYS A 132 14.84 -9.54 2.08
N LEU A 133 13.51 -9.44 2.17
CA LEU A 133 12.62 -10.59 1.89
C LEU A 133 12.27 -10.71 0.41
N LEU A 134 12.60 -9.70 -0.41
CA LEU A 134 12.40 -9.75 -1.86
C LEU A 134 13.57 -10.42 -2.58
N THR A 135 13.27 -11.04 -3.71
CA THR A 135 14.27 -11.62 -4.60
C THR A 135 14.68 -10.61 -5.66
N PHE A 136 15.91 -10.11 -5.59
CA PHE A 136 16.45 -9.14 -6.55
C PHE A 136 17.18 -9.86 -7.69
N ILE A 137 16.78 -9.57 -8.92
CA ILE A 137 17.30 -10.18 -10.15
C ILE A 137 17.85 -9.05 -11.02
N LYS A 138 19.18 -8.97 -11.11
CA LYS A 138 19.86 -7.96 -11.94
C LYS A 138 19.90 -8.44 -13.40
N MET A 139 19.40 -7.64 -14.32
CA MET A 139 19.35 -7.99 -15.74
C MET A 139 19.35 -6.77 -16.67
N ASP A 140 19.53 -7.01 -17.98
CA ASP A 140 19.23 -6.02 -19.00
C ASP A 140 17.71 -5.85 -19.14
N PHE A 141 17.25 -4.67 -19.57
CA PHE A 141 15.82 -4.45 -19.76
C PHE A 141 15.24 -5.36 -20.85
N ASN A 142 16.03 -5.65 -21.88
CA ASN A 142 15.61 -6.51 -22.98
C ASN A 142 15.34 -7.96 -22.55
N ASP A 143 15.86 -8.37 -21.39
CA ASP A 143 15.70 -9.71 -20.82
C ASP A 143 14.55 -9.79 -19.80
N VAL A 144 13.84 -8.68 -19.56
CA VAL A 144 12.69 -8.65 -18.65
C VAL A 144 11.56 -9.50 -19.25
N PRO A 145 11.04 -10.51 -18.52
CA PRO A 145 10.02 -11.41 -19.05
C PRO A 145 8.74 -10.69 -19.50
N ARG A 146 8.27 -10.96 -20.73
CA ARG A 146 7.05 -10.34 -21.26
C ARG A 146 5.75 -10.95 -20.74
N GLU A 147 5.78 -12.21 -20.32
CA GLU A 147 4.60 -12.97 -19.86
C GLU A 147 4.42 -12.91 -18.33
N VAL A 148 5.04 -11.93 -17.68
CA VAL A 148 4.96 -11.69 -16.23
C VAL A 148 4.11 -10.46 -15.95
N VAL A 149 3.43 -10.49 -14.80
CA VAL A 149 2.54 -9.41 -14.36
C VAL A 149 3.35 -8.43 -13.52
N TYR A 150 3.38 -7.17 -13.94
CA TYR A 150 4.11 -6.13 -13.22
C TYR A 150 3.13 -5.12 -12.63
N ASN A 151 3.14 -4.97 -11.31
CA ASN A 151 2.16 -4.13 -10.62
C ASN A 151 2.75 -2.77 -10.22
N LYS A 152 4.08 -2.65 -10.18
CA LYS A 152 4.77 -1.50 -9.63
C LYS A 152 6.15 -1.37 -10.24
N ILE A 153 6.59 -0.13 -10.45
CA ILE A 153 7.99 0.20 -10.71
C ILE A 153 8.45 1.14 -9.61
N VAL A 154 9.66 0.91 -9.11
CA VAL A 154 10.26 1.67 -8.01
C VAL A 154 11.61 2.24 -8.43
N SER A 155 11.89 3.42 -7.92
CA SER A 155 13.20 4.04 -7.96
C SER A 155 13.58 4.47 -6.55
N CYS A 156 14.59 3.81 -5.98
CA CYS A 156 15.14 4.19 -4.68
C CYS A 156 16.54 4.79 -4.85
N THR A 157 16.71 6.09 -4.57
CA THR A 157 18.00 6.81 -4.72
C THR A 157 17.97 8.13 -3.94
N GLU A 158 18.92 9.04 -4.13
CA GLU A 158 19.04 10.26 -3.32
C GLU A 158 17.79 11.16 -3.40
N ARG A 159 17.39 11.73 -2.25
CA ARG A 159 16.16 12.52 -2.11
C ARG A 159 16.15 13.70 -3.07
N GLU A 160 17.20 14.50 -3.01
CA GLU A 160 17.33 15.76 -3.75
C GLU A 160 17.32 15.49 -5.25
N PHE A 161 17.95 14.39 -5.67
CA PHE A 161 17.94 13.96 -7.06
C PHE A 161 16.52 13.58 -7.53
N LEU A 162 15.78 12.79 -6.74
CA LEU A 162 14.40 12.44 -7.07
C LEU A 162 13.47 13.66 -7.08
N ASP A 163 13.67 14.60 -6.17
CA ASP A 163 12.86 15.84 -6.11
C ASP A 163 13.05 16.69 -7.38
N GLU A 164 14.29 16.81 -7.89
CA GLU A 164 14.55 17.50 -9.16
C GLU A 164 14.13 16.69 -10.39
N SER A 165 14.26 15.37 -10.35
CA SER A 165 13.86 14.49 -11.45
C SER A 165 12.33 14.47 -11.63
N LEU A 166 11.58 14.50 -10.52
CA LEU A 166 10.11 14.52 -10.55
C LEU A 166 9.56 15.74 -11.28
N LYS A 167 10.21 16.91 -11.14
CA LYS A 167 9.85 18.15 -11.85
C LYS A 167 10.06 18.07 -13.36
N GLN A 168 10.92 17.15 -13.81
CA GLN A 168 11.26 16.96 -15.22
C GLN A 168 10.42 15.87 -15.90
N ILE A 169 9.60 15.14 -15.14
CA ILE A 169 8.67 14.17 -15.70
C ILE A 169 7.59 14.92 -16.50
N PRO A 170 7.36 14.60 -17.79
CA PRO A 170 6.34 15.27 -18.59
C PRO A 170 4.93 15.11 -17.99
N ALA A 171 4.11 16.16 -18.06
CA ALA A 171 2.76 16.16 -17.49
C ALA A 171 1.87 15.01 -17.99
N GLU A 172 2.07 14.56 -19.24
CA GLU A 172 1.34 13.42 -19.82
C GLU A 172 1.61 12.08 -19.11
N PHE A 173 2.74 11.92 -18.43
CA PHE A 173 3.00 10.71 -17.64
C PHE A 173 2.11 10.67 -16.40
N PHE A 174 1.85 11.82 -15.77
CA PHE A 174 0.94 11.91 -14.61
C PHE A 174 -0.53 11.69 -14.99
N SER A 175 -0.92 11.89 -16.26
CA SER A 175 -2.27 11.55 -16.73
C SER A 175 -2.43 10.06 -17.03
N ARG A 176 -1.33 9.35 -17.30
CA ARG A 176 -1.32 7.92 -17.69
C ARG A 176 -0.86 6.97 -16.59
N PHE A 177 -0.20 7.47 -15.56
CA PHE A 177 0.31 6.70 -14.43
C PHE A 177 0.04 7.45 -13.13
N GLU A 178 0.03 6.73 -12.01
CA GLU A 178 0.22 7.37 -10.71
C GLU A 178 1.71 7.41 -10.42
N ILE A 179 2.25 8.62 -10.25
CA ILE A 179 3.67 8.87 -10.04
C ILE A 179 3.82 9.75 -8.82
N PHE A 180 4.41 9.20 -7.76
CA PHE A 180 4.52 9.90 -6.48
C PHE A 180 5.64 9.31 -5.63
N LYS A 181 6.11 10.11 -4.68
CA LYS A 181 7.05 9.63 -3.67
C LYS A 181 6.30 9.10 -2.46
N THR A 182 6.61 7.88 -2.03
CA THR A 182 6.10 7.31 -0.77
C THR A 182 7.04 7.54 0.39
N GLN A 183 8.34 7.76 0.12
CA GLN A 183 9.33 8.16 1.11
C GLN A 183 10.32 9.14 0.48
N ALA A 184 11.13 9.80 1.30
CA ALA A 184 12.11 10.79 0.84
C ALA A 184 13.05 10.26 -0.27
N LYS A 185 13.41 8.98 -0.24
CA LYS A 185 14.28 8.34 -1.23
C LYS A 185 13.55 7.45 -2.23
N LEU A 186 12.22 7.38 -2.19
CA LEU A 186 11.45 6.35 -2.89
C LEU A 186 10.41 6.98 -3.81
N LEU A 187 10.63 6.88 -5.12
CA LEU A 187 9.69 7.24 -6.17
C LEU A 187 9.01 5.98 -6.69
N GLU A 188 7.69 6.04 -6.88
CA GLU A 188 6.89 4.92 -7.33
C GLU A 188 6.11 5.29 -8.59
N PHE A 189 6.01 4.32 -9.50
CA PHE A 189 5.09 4.35 -10.63
C PHE A 189 4.11 3.20 -10.45
N MET A 190 2.82 3.52 -10.61
CA MET A 190 1.72 2.57 -10.59
C MET A 190 0.81 2.79 -11.82
N PRO A 191 0.05 1.77 -12.26
CA PRO A 191 -0.97 1.96 -13.29
C PRO A 191 -1.97 3.05 -12.88
N LYS A 192 -2.51 3.82 -13.85
CA LYS A 192 -3.42 4.94 -13.54
C LYS A 192 -4.63 4.50 -12.71
N GLY A 193 -5.03 5.35 -11.77
CA GLY A 193 -6.21 5.12 -10.93
C GLY A 193 -6.01 4.06 -9.84
N ILE A 194 -4.77 3.58 -9.63
CA ILE A 194 -4.44 2.74 -8.48
C ILE A 194 -4.23 3.59 -7.24
N ASN A 195 -5.04 3.31 -6.24
CA ASN A 195 -4.92 3.82 -4.88
C ASN A 195 -5.58 2.83 -3.92
N LYS A 196 -5.44 3.08 -2.61
CA LYS A 196 -5.95 2.18 -1.58
C LYS A 196 -7.48 2.00 -1.66
N ALA A 197 -8.22 3.06 -1.96
CA ALA A 197 -9.67 2.98 -2.18
C ALA A 197 -10.06 2.09 -3.35
N TYR A 198 -9.33 2.16 -4.48
CA TYR A 198 -9.56 1.26 -5.62
C TYR A 198 -9.40 -0.21 -5.19
N GLY A 199 -8.30 -0.54 -4.50
CA GLY A 199 -8.07 -1.90 -4.02
C GLY A 199 -9.16 -2.37 -3.05
N LEU A 200 -9.55 -1.54 -2.10
CA LEU A 200 -10.64 -1.85 -1.17
C LEU A 200 -11.98 -2.00 -1.90
N THR A 201 -12.27 -1.19 -2.92
CA THR A 201 -13.47 -1.32 -3.76
C THR A 201 -13.52 -2.70 -4.44
N GLN A 202 -12.38 -3.19 -4.95
CA GLN A 202 -12.31 -4.52 -5.54
C GLN A 202 -12.55 -5.62 -4.49
N LEU A 203 -12.01 -5.46 -3.28
CA LEU A 203 -12.18 -6.43 -2.20
C LEU A 203 -13.62 -6.49 -1.70
N ILE A 204 -14.23 -5.35 -1.36
CA ILE A 204 -15.60 -5.34 -0.82
C ILE A 204 -16.63 -5.88 -1.82
N GLY A 205 -16.38 -5.74 -3.12
CA GLY A 205 -17.22 -6.34 -4.16
C GLY A 205 -17.22 -7.88 -4.13
N GLN A 206 -16.14 -8.51 -3.65
CA GLN A 206 -16.10 -9.97 -3.41
C GLN A 206 -16.82 -10.37 -2.12
N LEU A 207 -16.93 -9.45 -1.16
CA LEU A 207 -17.54 -9.66 0.15
C LEU A 207 -19.00 -9.21 0.22
N ASP A 208 -19.56 -8.71 -0.90
CA ASP A 208 -20.90 -8.11 -0.97
C ASP A 208 -21.11 -6.99 0.07
N LEU A 209 -20.07 -6.17 0.27
CA LEU A 209 -20.08 -5.02 1.18
C LEU A 209 -20.11 -3.71 0.39
N GLN A 210 -20.55 -2.65 1.06
CA GLN A 210 -20.54 -1.28 0.54
C GLN A 210 -19.53 -0.41 1.32
N PRO A 211 -19.07 0.73 0.77
CA PRO A 211 -18.12 1.61 1.48
C PRO A 211 -18.61 2.04 2.87
N GLU A 212 -19.94 2.15 3.07
CA GLU A 212 -20.55 2.48 4.36
C GLU A 212 -20.35 1.40 5.43
N ASN A 213 -19.93 0.20 5.05
CA ASN A 213 -19.57 -0.88 5.97
C ASN A 213 -18.09 -0.89 6.36
N VAL A 214 -17.29 0.02 5.79
CA VAL A 214 -15.83 0.03 5.95
C VAL A 214 -15.40 1.11 6.94
N MET A 215 -14.58 0.71 7.90
CA MET A 215 -13.68 1.62 8.62
C MET A 215 -12.30 1.56 7.99
N ALA A 216 -11.75 2.71 7.59
CA ALA A 216 -10.39 2.80 7.06
C ALA A 216 -9.56 3.72 7.94
N MET A 217 -8.39 3.24 8.38
CA MET A 217 -7.48 3.97 9.25
C MET A 217 -6.14 4.20 8.56
N GLY A 218 -5.66 5.45 8.57
CA GLY A 218 -4.41 5.84 7.92
C GLY A 218 -3.87 7.18 8.40
N ASP A 219 -2.65 7.52 8.00
CA ASP A 219 -1.95 8.70 8.49
C ASP A 219 -1.25 9.54 7.40
N GLU A 220 -0.93 8.93 6.25
CA GLU A 220 -0.15 9.59 5.19
C GLU A 220 -0.97 9.88 3.93
N ALA A 221 -0.40 10.69 3.02
CA ALA A 221 -1.12 11.16 1.84
C ALA A 221 -1.65 10.03 0.92
N ASN A 222 -1.01 8.86 0.89
CA ASN A 222 -1.49 7.69 0.15
C ASN A 222 -2.74 7.03 0.78
N ASP A 223 -3.07 7.35 2.02
CA ASP A 223 -4.27 6.90 2.73
C ASP A 223 -5.49 7.77 2.47
N LEU A 224 -5.29 9.02 2.05
CA LEU A 224 -6.36 9.99 1.82
C LEU A 224 -7.48 9.40 0.96
N SER A 225 -7.13 8.65 -0.09
CA SER A 225 -8.10 7.98 -0.95
C SER A 225 -9.04 7.04 -0.18
N MET A 226 -8.51 6.13 0.66
CA MET A 226 -9.35 5.17 1.38
C MET A 226 -10.10 5.82 2.54
N ILE A 227 -9.51 6.84 3.18
CA ILE A 227 -10.13 7.57 4.27
C ILE A 227 -11.33 8.38 3.77
N ALA A 228 -11.19 9.11 2.67
CA ALA A 228 -12.30 9.87 2.08
C ALA A 228 -13.40 8.97 1.49
N TRP A 229 -13.04 7.76 1.09
CA TRP A 229 -13.95 6.79 0.46
C TRP A 229 -14.76 5.96 1.46
N ALA A 230 -14.16 5.59 2.60
CA ALA A 230 -14.80 4.73 3.60
C ALA A 230 -15.94 5.47 4.34
N GLY A 231 -16.98 4.72 4.73
CA GLY A 231 -18.06 5.27 5.56
C GLY A 231 -17.60 5.70 6.96
N TYR A 232 -16.52 5.10 7.44
CA TYR A 232 -15.83 5.46 8.68
C TYR A 232 -14.34 5.72 8.38
N GLY A 233 -14.06 6.82 7.68
CA GLY A 233 -12.69 7.29 7.44
C GLY A 233 -12.06 7.86 8.70
N VAL A 234 -10.98 7.25 9.17
CA VAL A 234 -10.27 7.62 10.40
C VAL A 234 -8.86 8.11 10.08
N ALA A 235 -8.56 9.34 10.47
CA ALA A 235 -7.20 9.87 10.51
C ALA A 235 -6.55 9.59 11.88
N MET A 236 -5.33 9.04 11.88
CA MET A 236 -4.54 8.87 13.09
C MET A 236 -4.17 10.22 13.72
N GLY A 237 -3.85 10.25 15.03
CA GLY A 237 -3.44 11.50 15.69
C GLY A 237 -2.15 12.09 15.10
N ASN A 238 -1.25 11.22 14.62
CA ASN A 238 -0.03 11.59 13.92
C ASN A 238 -0.22 11.83 12.41
N ALA A 239 -1.45 11.75 11.88
CA ALA A 239 -1.71 11.94 10.46
C ALA A 239 -1.38 13.37 10.00
N VAL A 240 -1.00 13.48 8.72
CA VAL A 240 -0.81 14.77 8.05
C VAL A 240 -2.15 15.52 7.93
N ASP A 241 -2.08 16.86 7.87
CA ASP A 241 -3.27 17.71 7.90
C ASP A 241 -4.24 17.42 6.76
N SER A 242 -3.72 17.17 5.54
CA SER A 242 -4.55 16.84 4.39
C SER A 242 -5.39 15.56 4.58
N VAL A 243 -4.91 14.61 5.38
CA VAL A 243 -5.65 13.39 5.73
C VAL A 243 -6.71 13.69 6.78
N LYS A 244 -6.36 14.46 7.83
CA LYS A 244 -7.30 14.87 8.88
C LYS A 244 -8.47 15.68 8.34
N GLU A 245 -8.22 16.56 7.37
CA GLU A 245 -9.23 17.39 6.72
C GLU A 245 -10.29 16.58 5.95
N GLN A 246 -9.96 15.37 5.50
CA GLN A 246 -10.86 14.51 4.73
C GLN A 246 -11.51 13.41 5.58
N ALA A 247 -11.02 13.16 6.79
CA ALA A 247 -11.51 12.10 7.65
C ALA A 247 -12.85 12.46 8.31
N ASN A 248 -13.71 11.47 8.49
CA ASN A 248 -14.94 11.64 9.29
C ASN A 248 -14.63 11.63 10.79
N ILE A 249 -13.55 10.94 11.17
CA ILE A 249 -13.12 10.73 12.55
C ILE A 249 -11.63 11.05 12.62
N ILE A 250 -11.24 11.86 13.60
CA ILE A 250 -9.83 12.11 13.91
C ILE A 250 -9.53 11.50 15.27
N SER A 251 -8.60 10.54 15.31
CA SER A 251 -8.13 9.96 16.56
C SER A 251 -7.37 11.02 17.38
N SER A 252 -7.64 11.10 18.67
CA SER A 252 -6.81 11.89 19.60
C SER A 252 -5.48 11.21 19.93
N LEU A 253 -5.34 9.92 19.61
CA LEU A 253 -4.18 9.10 19.87
C LEU A 253 -3.36 8.88 18.59
N THR A 254 -2.04 8.75 18.73
CA THR A 254 -1.13 8.35 17.66
C THR A 254 -0.98 6.83 17.57
N ASN A 255 -0.29 6.35 16.53
CA ASN A 255 0.13 4.95 16.41
C ASN A 255 0.93 4.44 17.63
N ASP A 256 1.79 5.28 18.21
CA ASP A 256 2.54 4.95 19.45
C ASP A 256 1.66 4.85 20.70
N GLN A 257 0.41 5.32 20.60
CA GLN A 257 -0.58 5.33 21.68
C GLN A 257 -1.74 4.35 21.42
N ASN A 258 -1.54 3.35 20.54
CA ASN A 258 -2.53 2.30 20.25
C ASN A 258 -3.84 2.84 19.67
N ALA A 259 -3.77 3.85 18.82
CA ALA A 259 -4.95 4.45 18.20
C ALA A 259 -5.82 3.46 17.41
N VAL A 260 -5.24 2.41 16.83
CA VAL A 260 -6.02 1.34 16.16
C VAL A 260 -6.94 0.64 17.17
N ALA A 261 -6.41 0.20 18.31
CA ALA A 261 -7.21 -0.41 19.36
C ALA A 261 -8.32 0.53 19.83
N ASP A 262 -7.99 1.79 20.15
CA ASP A 262 -8.97 2.78 20.62
C ASP A 262 -10.14 3.01 19.65
N MET A 263 -9.87 3.01 18.34
CA MET A 263 -10.92 3.18 17.33
C MET A 263 -11.77 1.91 17.16
N ILE A 264 -11.14 0.74 17.17
CA ILE A 264 -11.87 -0.54 17.11
C ILE A 264 -12.82 -0.64 18.33
N GLU A 265 -12.33 -0.31 19.54
CA GLU A 265 -13.14 -0.45 20.76
C GLU A 265 -14.33 0.52 20.80
N LYS A 266 -14.17 1.71 20.21
CA LYS A 266 -15.22 2.75 20.23
C LYS A 266 -16.33 2.52 19.21
N TYR A 267 -15.98 1.95 18.05
CA TYR A 267 -16.86 1.97 16.89
C TYR A 267 -17.24 0.57 16.39
N VAL A 268 -16.44 -0.46 16.70
CA VAL A 268 -16.66 -1.83 16.24
C VAL A 268 -17.19 -2.72 17.36
N LEU A 269 -16.64 -2.60 18.58
CA LEU A 269 -17.02 -3.44 19.71
C LEU A 269 -18.22 -2.90 20.50
#